data_AF-A0AAF1B281-F1
#
_entry.id   AF-A0AAF1B281-F1
#
_cell.length_a   1.000
_cell.length_b   1.000
_cell.length_c   1.000
_cell.angle_alpha   90.00
_cell.angle_beta   90.00
_cell.angle_gamma   90.00
#
_symmetry.space_group_name_H-M   'P 1'
#
loop_
_entity.id
_entity.type
_entity.pdbx_description
1 polymer ?
#
loop_
_entity_poly.entity_id
_entity_poly.type
_entity_poly.pdbx_seq_one_letter_code
_entity_poly.pdbx_strand_id
1 'polypeptide(L)'
;MTCNPLWDEIQKMMQLVPGCETENSPDIISRVFRLKLDQLTTDIKKNGHFGVCVGVMYVVEFQKRGLPHVHMLIWLDSASKKYLKNNVDKFVSAEIPDPVKDPVGYAAVKAFMIHGPCGLQNPKSPCMKGMKCIRHFPKKYCPRTMFDESGFPLYKRRRQNITVKVRNAELDNQWVVPYNRDLLVKYQCHMNIEICCHARSLKYLFKYCLKGHDTATVHVTGRKRTSSNVNPNEPVDEIQAYFDGRYICGAESAYRIFGFPIHHRTISVERLPFHLPGQKNCTFSSSQPLQKVAEKEKDKLSKLEAFFLLCAFDTNARKCTYQQIPEHYVWNDGQRRWNPRKRGFQIGRLSYTHHSSGEVWFMRLLLTKVCGPTSFKSLRTVNGVCHATFRDACKDYGLLDDDKEWHEVIQQCANGGLPPQIRQLFVHIIVNCKVTDLLHLWNSHWKHMVEDILLKRRQLAKDDNLMLSEKQVQFYALAVLLNAIRTNYSSSLLAQSTYRISVKAEDATGEVQVILGDREVRTLILKRARQLLEEHAGSGDMPQCLKTLAGKDYSVVLNIKEMNISKSFHVYWASNICNGFIRWGEKNRTVDQENTTSTQNQPTTSTNTGQTTTSTYTGQGISDLDLAST
;
A
#
# COMPACT_ATOMS: atom_id res chain seq x y z
N MET A 1 9.65 -16.29 -17.29
CA MET A 1 9.95 -17.48 -18.13
C MET A 1 9.13 -18.64 -17.59
N THR A 2 8.38 -19.32 -18.45
CA THR A 2 7.59 -20.51 -18.09
C THR A 2 8.28 -21.75 -18.64
N CYS A 3 8.31 -22.85 -17.88
CA CYS A 3 8.86 -24.12 -18.35
C CYS A 3 8.19 -24.57 -19.66
N ASN A 4 9.00 -25.02 -20.62
CA ASN A 4 8.51 -25.66 -21.83
C ASN A 4 8.75 -27.17 -21.75
N PRO A 5 7.70 -28.01 -21.67
CA PRO A 5 7.85 -29.47 -21.68
C PRO A 5 8.53 -30.00 -22.95
N LEU A 6 8.48 -29.26 -24.05
CA LEU A 6 9.06 -29.62 -25.34
C LEU A 6 10.55 -29.27 -25.48
N TRP A 7 11.22 -28.85 -24.41
CA TRP A 7 12.68 -28.68 -24.46
C TRP A 7 13.38 -30.00 -24.78
N ASP A 8 14.35 -29.96 -25.68
CA ASP A 8 15.12 -31.12 -26.13
C ASP A 8 15.69 -31.91 -24.95
N GLU A 9 16.15 -31.24 -23.89
CA GLU A 9 16.67 -31.91 -22.69
C GLU A 9 15.60 -32.73 -21.98
N ILE A 10 14.36 -32.25 -21.93
CA ILE A 10 13.24 -33.01 -21.36
C ILE A 10 12.90 -34.16 -22.30
N GLN A 11 12.73 -33.90 -23.59
CA GLN A 11 12.32 -34.91 -24.58
C GLN A 11 13.32 -36.07 -24.66
N LYS A 12 14.63 -35.78 -24.63
CA LYS A 12 15.69 -36.79 -24.58
C LYS A 12 15.61 -37.63 -23.30
N MET A 13 15.33 -37.02 -22.15
CA MET A 13 15.15 -37.76 -20.90
C MET A 13 13.88 -38.63 -20.91
N MET A 14 12.81 -38.19 -21.58
CA MET A 14 11.57 -38.98 -21.71
C MET A 14 11.77 -40.25 -22.54
N GLN A 15 12.71 -40.26 -23.48
CA GLN A 15 13.07 -41.49 -24.21
C GLN A 15 13.64 -42.58 -23.29
N LEU A 16 14.20 -42.22 -22.14
CA LEU A 16 14.74 -43.16 -21.15
C LEU A 16 13.69 -43.66 -20.14
N VAL A 17 12.47 -43.09 -20.17
CA VAL A 17 11.38 -43.43 -19.25
C VAL A 17 10.13 -43.80 -20.07
N PRO A 18 10.14 -44.98 -20.72
CA PRO A 18 9.06 -45.36 -21.63
C PRO A 18 7.71 -45.46 -20.87
N GLY A 19 6.64 -44.98 -21.51
CA GLY A 19 5.30 -44.98 -20.95
C GLY A 19 4.99 -43.82 -19.98
N CYS A 20 5.95 -42.95 -19.68
CA CYS A 20 5.72 -41.76 -18.87
C CYS A 20 5.55 -40.50 -19.75
N GLU A 21 4.53 -39.70 -19.46
CA GLU A 21 4.37 -38.38 -20.08
C GLU A 21 5.20 -37.32 -19.33
N THR A 22 5.57 -36.25 -20.02
CA THR A 22 6.34 -35.15 -19.42
C THR A 22 5.67 -34.59 -18.18
N GLU A 23 4.33 -34.46 -18.21
CA GLU A 23 3.54 -33.89 -17.12
C GLU A 23 3.63 -34.74 -15.83
N ASN A 24 3.93 -36.03 -15.98
CA ASN A 24 4.06 -37.00 -14.90
C ASN A 24 5.51 -37.18 -14.42
N SER A 25 6.46 -36.41 -14.97
CA SER A 25 7.90 -36.45 -14.61
C SER A 25 8.36 -35.14 -13.95
N PRO A 26 7.84 -34.81 -12.75
CA PRO A 26 8.08 -33.53 -12.08
C PRO A 26 9.55 -33.31 -11.68
N ASP A 27 10.29 -34.38 -11.45
CA ASP A 27 11.72 -34.38 -11.15
C ASP A 27 12.56 -33.90 -12.33
N ILE A 28 12.31 -34.42 -13.52
CA ILE A 28 13.00 -34.04 -14.77
C ILE A 28 12.64 -32.61 -15.14
N ILE A 29 11.35 -32.26 -15.11
CA ILE A 29 10.87 -30.88 -15.35
C ILE A 29 11.59 -29.90 -14.42
N SER A 30 11.63 -30.18 -13.12
CA SER A 30 12.21 -29.28 -12.12
C SER A 30 13.71 -29.09 -12.33
N ARG A 31 14.44 -30.16 -12.65
CA ARG A 31 15.88 -30.10 -12.93
C ARG A 31 16.19 -29.32 -14.20
N VAL A 32 15.52 -29.63 -15.31
CA VAL A 32 15.76 -28.91 -16.57
C VAL A 32 15.38 -27.44 -16.44
N PHE A 33 14.23 -27.13 -15.83
CA PHE A 33 13.84 -25.74 -15.56
C PHE A 33 14.88 -25.00 -14.72
N ARG A 34 15.41 -25.64 -13.66
CA ARG A 34 16.46 -25.06 -12.82
C ARG A 34 17.71 -24.74 -13.64
N LEU A 35 18.16 -25.65 -14.51
CA LEU A 35 19.31 -25.44 -15.38
C LEU A 35 19.08 -24.27 -16.36
N LYS A 36 17.91 -24.20 -17.01
CA LYS A 36 17.54 -23.07 -17.89
C LYS A 36 17.49 -21.75 -17.13
N LEU A 37 17.00 -21.75 -15.89
CA LEU A 37 16.96 -20.56 -15.03
C LEU A 37 18.37 -20.07 -14.65
N ASP A 38 19.30 -20.99 -14.39
CA ASP A 38 20.70 -20.65 -14.10
C ASP A 38 21.43 -20.12 -15.34
N GLN A 39 21.15 -20.67 -16.51
CA GLN A 39 21.62 -20.14 -17.79
C GLN A 39 21.08 -18.73 -18.03
N LEU A 40 19.77 -18.51 -17.83
CA LEU A 40 19.15 -17.19 -18.01
C LEU A 40 19.76 -16.15 -17.06
N THR A 41 19.97 -16.55 -15.80
CA THR A 41 20.60 -15.69 -14.80
C THR A 41 22.06 -15.36 -15.18
N THR A 42 22.78 -16.33 -15.77
CA THR A 42 24.15 -16.13 -16.27
C THR A 42 24.19 -15.17 -17.44
N ASP A 43 23.29 -15.31 -18.42
CA ASP A 43 23.20 -14.40 -19.56
C ASP A 43 22.92 -12.96 -19.13
N ILE A 44 22.02 -12.79 -18.17
CA ILE A 44 21.66 -11.46 -17.65
C ILE A 44 22.82 -10.85 -16.84
N LYS A 45 23.43 -11.63 -15.95
CA LYS A 45 24.38 -11.10 -14.96
C LYS A 45 25.82 -11.07 -15.44
N LYS A 46 26.30 -12.16 -16.04
CA LYS A 46 27.71 -12.32 -16.42
C LYS A 46 27.93 -11.88 -17.86
N ASN A 47 27.04 -12.28 -18.77
CA ASN A 47 27.18 -11.95 -20.19
C ASN A 47 26.64 -10.55 -20.53
N GLY A 48 25.97 -9.89 -19.57
CA GLY A 48 25.50 -8.51 -19.71
C GLY A 48 24.49 -8.32 -20.83
N HIS A 49 23.59 -9.30 -21.05
CA HIS A 49 22.63 -9.28 -22.17
C HIS A 49 21.82 -7.96 -22.28
N PHE A 50 21.46 -7.38 -21.14
CA PHE A 50 20.75 -6.09 -21.06
C PHE A 50 21.66 -4.91 -20.68
N GLY A 51 22.97 -5.14 -20.54
CA GLY A 51 23.95 -4.24 -19.94
C GLY A 51 24.42 -4.71 -18.57
N VAL A 52 25.08 -3.81 -17.82
CA VAL A 52 25.66 -4.11 -16.51
C VAL A 52 24.56 -4.32 -15.48
N CYS A 53 24.40 -5.57 -15.06
CA CYS A 53 23.41 -5.97 -14.06
C CYS A 53 23.95 -5.78 -12.63
N VAL A 54 23.34 -4.87 -11.87
CA VAL A 54 23.69 -4.60 -10.45
C VAL A 54 22.90 -5.49 -9.49
N GLY A 55 21.78 -6.07 -9.93
CA GLY A 55 21.03 -6.98 -9.09
C GLY A 55 19.96 -7.77 -9.82
N VAL A 56 19.64 -8.94 -9.29
CA VAL A 56 18.54 -9.80 -9.72
C VAL A 56 17.77 -10.28 -8.50
N MET A 57 16.44 -10.29 -8.63
CA MET A 57 15.53 -10.92 -7.69
C MET A 57 14.53 -11.74 -8.46
N TYR A 58 14.25 -12.96 -8.01
CA TYR A 58 13.19 -13.75 -8.61
C TYR A 58 12.48 -14.65 -7.60
N VAL A 59 11.28 -15.06 -7.98
CA VAL A 59 10.48 -16.10 -7.33
C VAL A 59 10.05 -17.12 -8.37
N VAL A 60 10.22 -18.40 -8.04
CA VAL A 60 9.64 -19.52 -8.77
C VAL A 60 8.25 -19.79 -8.21
N GLU A 61 7.24 -19.77 -9.06
CA GLU A 61 5.87 -20.13 -8.73
C GLU A 61 5.49 -21.36 -9.57
N PHE A 62 4.56 -22.16 -9.03
CA PHE A 62 4.08 -23.37 -9.67
C PHE A 62 2.58 -23.19 -9.88
N GLN A 63 2.15 -23.00 -11.13
CA GLN A 63 0.72 -22.88 -11.42
C GLN A 63 0.02 -24.22 -11.20
N LYS A 64 -1.32 -24.21 -11.05
CA LYS A 64 -2.15 -25.38 -10.71
C LYS A 64 -1.93 -26.64 -11.57
N ARG A 65 -1.35 -26.51 -12.78
CA ARG A 65 -0.98 -27.64 -13.66
C ARG A 65 0.48 -28.09 -13.50
N GLY A 66 1.19 -27.65 -12.46
CA GLY A 66 2.50 -28.16 -12.06
C GLY A 66 3.71 -27.49 -12.69
N LEU A 67 3.65 -26.93 -13.91
CA LEU A 67 4.86 -26.41 -14.55
C LEU A 67 5.46 -25.21 -13.81
N PRO A 68 6.77 -25.24 -13.49
CA PRO A 68 7.45 -24.11 -12.87
C PRO A 68 7.48 -22.89 -13.82
N HIS A 69 7.30 -21.71 -13.26
CA HIS A 69 7.61 -20.46 -13.95
C HIS A 69 8.29 -19.48 -12.99
N VAL A 70 9.08 -18.57 -13.54
CA VAL A 70 9.81 -17.58 -12.78
C VAL A 70 9.31 -16.17 -13.08
N HIS A 71 9.08 -15.41 -12.02
CA HIS A 71 8.93 -13.97 -12.03
C HIS A 71 10.25 -13.33 -11.59
N MET A 72 10.85 -12.48 -12.42
CA MET A 72 12.18 -11.93 -12.21
C MET A 72 12.19 -10.41 -12.39
N LEU A 73 12.92 -9.71 -11.51
CA LEU A 73 13.31 -8.31 -11.66
C LEU A 73 14.82 -8.22 -11.81
N ILE A 74 15.22 -7.35 -12.74
CA ILE A 74 16.61 -7.09 -13.10
C ILE A 74 16.86 -5.60 -12.88
N TRP A 75 17.88 -5.29 -12.09
CA TRP A 75 18.37 -3.93 -11.91
C TRP A 75 19.65 -3.75 -12.72
N LEU A 76 19.63 -2.72 -13.56
CA LEU A 76 20.78 -2.30 -14.34
C LEU A 76 21.44 -1.07 -13.69
N ASP A 77 22.72 -0.86 -13.97
CA ASP A 77 23.44 0.34 -13.58
C ASP A 77 22.90 1.59 -14.32
N SER A 78 23.36 2.77 -13.92
CA SER A 78 22.85 4.04 -14.47
C SER A 78 23.13 4.20 -15.97
N ALA A 79 24.30 3.77 -16.44
CA ALA A 79 24.69 3.88 -17.85
C ALA A 79 23.83 2.95 -18.73
N SER A 80 23.67 1.69 -18.33
CA SER A 80 22.85 0.71 -19.06
C SER A 80 21.37 1.10 -19.07
N LYS A 81 20.85 1.67 -17.96
CA LYS A 81 19.48 2.23 -17.93
C LYS A 81 19.29 3.34 -18.96
N LYS A 82 20.24 4.27 -19.07
CA LYS A 82 20.19 5.36 -20.06
C LYS A 82 20.23 4.81 -21.48
N TYR A 83 21.10 3.83 -21.75
CA TYR A 83 21.19 3.17 -23.05
C TYR A 83 19.89 2.45 -23.40
N LEU A 84 19.34 1.65 -22.49
CA LEU A 84 18.07 0.93 -22.66
C LEU A 84 16.91 1.89 -22.94
N LYS A 85 16.80 2.98 -22.18
CA LYS A 85 15.76 4.01 -22.38
C LYS A 85 15.77 4.58 -23.81
N ASN A 86 16.95 4.78 -24.38
CA ASN A 86 17.10 5.33 -25.74
C ASN A 86 16.96 4.26 -26.83
N ASN A 87 16.99 2.97 -26.47
CA ASN A 87 17.05 1.84 -27.42
C ASN A 87 16.02 0.75 -27.08
N VAL A 88 14.87 1.11 -26.53
CA VAL A 88 13.85 0.16 -26.03
C VAL A 88 13.52 -0.94 -27.05
N ASP A 89 13.27 -0.56 -28.30
CA ASP A 89 12.87 -1.47 -29.38
C ASP A 89 13.96 -2.50 -29.76
N LYS A 90 15.23 -2.28 -29.37
CA LYS A 90 16.29 -3.29 -29.52
C LYS A 90 16.18 -4.41 -28.47
N PHE A 91 15.59 -4.11 -27.32
CA PHE A 91 15.51 -5.05 -26.20
C PHE A 91 14.14 -5.71 -26.07
N VAL A 92 13.06 -4.99 -26.38
CA VAL A 92 11.70 -5.50 -26.28
C VAL A 92 10.93 -5.19 -27.56
N SER A 93 10.39 -6.23 -28.17
CA SER A 93 9.49 -6.14 -29.31
C SER A 93 8.10 -6.64 -28.92
N ALA A 94 7.10 -6.08 -29.58
CA ALA A 94 5.73 -6.58 -29.54
C ALA A 94 5.16 -6.77 -30.96
N GLU A 95 6.05 -7.01 -31.93
CA GLU A 95 5.72 -7.23 -33.34
C GLU A 95 6.05 -8.69 -33.73
N ILE A 96 5.31 -9.24 -34.67
CA ILE A 96 5.59 -10.51 -35.34
C ILE A 96 6.76 -10.26 -36.30
N PRO A 97 7.88 -11.01 -36.19
CA PRO A 97 8.99 -10.89 -37.12
C PRO A 97 8.59 -11.23 -38.56
N ASP A 98 9.30 -10.68 -39.53
CA ASP A 98 9.08 -10.98 -40.93
C ASP A 98 9.46 -12.45 -41.22
N PRO A 99 8.55 -13.28 -41.77
CA PRO A 99 8.80 -14.71 -41.96
C PRO A 99 9.89 -15.01 -42.99
N VAL A 100 10.21 -14.07 -43.88
CA VAL A 100 11.28 -14.21 -44.89
C VAL A 100 12.61 -13.74 -44.30
N LYS A 101 12.61 -12.62 -43.57
CA LYS A 101 13.86 -12.02 -43.05
C LYS A 101 14.33 -12.61 -41.71
N ASP A 102 13.40 -12.98 -40.83
CA ASP A 102 13.69 -13.64 -39.55
C ASP A 102 12.73 -14.83 -39.34
N PRO A 103 12.88 -15.91 -40.14
CA PRO A 103 12.01 -17.09 -40.06
C PRO A 103 12.06 -17.75 -38.66
N VAL A 104 13.23 -17.72 -38.01
CA VAL A 104 13.43 -18.29 -36.67
C VAL A 104 12.68 -17.47 -35.62
N GLY A 105 12.79 -16.13 -35.68
CA GLY A 105 12.02 -15.25 -34.80
C GLY A 105 10.51 -15.38 -35.04
N TYR A 106 10.07 -15.47 -36.29
CA TYR A 106 8.67 -15.68 -36.64
C TYR A 106 8.14 -16.98 -36.02
N ALA A 107 8.86 -18.09 -36.20
CA ALA A 107 8.49 -19.39 -35.64
C ALA A 107 8.41 -19.34 -34.10
N ALA A 108 9.38 -18.72 -33.44
CA ALA A 108 9.42 -18.61 -31.99
C ALA A 108 8.27 -17.73 -31.44
N VAL A 109 7.98 -16.60 -32.09
CA VAL A 109 6.88 -15.72 -31.69
C VAL A 109 5.54 -16.42 -31.89
N LYS A 110 5.35 -17.08 -33.04
CA LYS A 110 4.16 -17.90 -33.34
C LYS A 110 3.92 -18.96 -32.27
N ALA A 111 4.97 -19.65 -31.83
CA ALA A 111 4.86 -20.74 -30.87
C ALA A 111 4.59 -20.25 -29.43
N PHE A 112 5.22 -19.15 -29.01
CA PHE A 112 5.31 -18.83 -27.59
C PHE A 112 4.78 -17.45 -27.19
N MET A 113 4.66 -16.49 -28.11
CA MET A 113 4.36 -15.08 -27.78
C MET A 113 3.01 -14.59 -28.29
N ILE A 114 2.23 -15.39 -29.00
CA ILE A 114 0.87 -14.97 -29.40
C ILE A 114 -0.11 -15.23 -28.27
N HIS A 115 -0.77 -14.18 -27.79
CA HIS A 115 -1.94 -14.32 -26.92
C HIS A 115 -3.04 -15.01 -27.73
N GLY A 116 -3.51 -16.17 -27.24
CA GLY A 116 -4.51 -16.96 -27.96
C GLY A 116 -5.80 -16.18 -28.24
N PRO A 117 -6.60 -16.63 -29.22
CA PRO A 117 -7.84 -15.93 -29.54
C PRO A 117 -8.69 -15.83 -28.28
N CYS A 118 -9.19 -14.64 -28.00
CA CYS A 118 -10.08 -14.32 -26.89
C CYS A 118 -11.04 -13.20 -27.32
N GLY A 119 -11.87 -12.70 -26.41
CA GLY A 119 -12.88 -11.71 -26.78
C GLY A 119 -13.99 -12.37 -27.60
N LEU A 120 -14.46 -11.67 -28.62
CA LEU A 120 -15.49 -12.18 -29.53
C LEU A 120 -15.04 -13.44 -30.28
N GLN A 121 -13.74 -13.57 -30.57
CA GLN A 121 -13.18 -14.72 -31.27
C GLN A 121 -13.16 -15.99 -30.42
N ASN A 122 -13.13 -15.86 -29.09
CA ASN A 122 -13.28 -16.98 -28.16
C ASN A 122 -13.66 -16.50 -26.75
N PRO A 123 -14.97 -16.38 -26.45
CA PRO A 123 -15.44 -15.90 -25.14
C PRO A 123 -15.12 -16.84 -23.98
N LYS A 124 -14.87 -18.12 -24.27
CA LYS A 124 -14.57 -19.17 -23.28
C LYS A 124 -13.09 -19.22 -22.87
N SER A 125 -12.24 -18.36 -23.42
CA SER A 125 -10.82 -18.31 -23.07
C SER A 125 -10.62 -18.00 -21.57
N PRO A 126 -9.67 -18.66 -20.86
CA PRO A 126 -9.46 -18.45 -19.41
C PRO A 126 -9.13 -17.01 -18.99
N CYS A 127 -8.69 -16.19 -19.94
CA CYS A 127 -8.42 -14.77 -19.73
C CYS A 127 -9.66 -13.88 -19.78
N MET A 128 -10.85 -14.43 -20.06
CA MET A 128 -12.09 -13.67 -20.18
C MET A 128 -12.77 -13.51 -18.82
N LYS A 129 -13.14 -12.27 -18.48
CA LYS A 129 -13.99 -11.96 -17.33
C LYS A 129 -14.95 -10.83 -17.70
N GLY A 130 -16.26 -11.07 -17.55
CA GLY A 130 -17.29 -10.10 -17.97
C GLY A 130 -17.16 -9.71 -19.45
N MET A 131 -17.02 -10.71 -20.34
CA MET A 131 -16.85 -10.54 -21.80
C MET A 131 -15.64 -9.69 -22.24
N LYS A 132 -14.73 -9.35 -21.33
CA LYS A 132 -13.49 -8.62 -21.62
C LYS A 132 -12.27 -9.46 -21.25
N CYS A 133 -11.21 -9.35 -22.05
CA CYS A 133 -9.94 -9.96 -21.70
C CYS A 133 -9.31 -9.22 -20.52
N ILE A 134 -9.03 -9.91 -19.42
CA ILE A 134 -8.36 -9.35 -18.23
C ILE A 134 -6.92 -8.88 -18.50
N ARG A 135 -6.35 -9.31 -19.63
CA ARG A 135 -5.03 -8.88 -20.11
C ARG A 135 -5.12 -7.74 -21.14
N HIS A 136 -6.34 -7.28 -21.44
CA HIS A 136 -6.65 -6.20 -22.37
C HIS A 136 -6.14 -6.44 -23.79
N PHE A 137 -6.33 -7.67 -24.29
CA PHE A 137 -6.16 -7.99 -25.71
C PHE A 137 -7.50 -7.88 -26.46
N PRO A 138 -7.50 -7.49 -27.75
CA PRO A 138 -6.33 -7.05 -28.53
C PRO A 138 -5.76 -5.71 -28.04
N LYS A 139 -4.43 -5.53 -28.13
CA LYS A 139 -3.75 -4.27 -27.79
C LYS A 139 -3.93 -3.26 -28.92
N LYS A 140 -3.89 -1.96 -28.61
CA LYS A 140 -3.91 -0.91 -29.64
C LYS A 140 -2.62 -0.93 -30.44
N TYR A 141 -2.70 -0.60 -31.74
CA TYR A 141 -1.51 -0.32 -32.53
C TYR A 141 -0.80 0.93 -31.99
N CYS A 142 0.52 0.93 -32.15
CA CYS A 142 1.37 2.03 -31.74
C CYS A 142 2.57 2.14 -32.70
N PRO A 143 2.79 3.29 -33.38
CA PRO A 143 3.86 3.40 -34.37
C PRO A 143 5.26 3.45 -33.75
N ARG A 144 5.38 3.79 -32.46
CA ARG A 144 6.64 3.91 -31.72
C ARG A 144 6.42 3.55 -30.26
N THR A 145 7.45 3.08 -29.56
CA THR A 145 7.33 2.84 -28.12
C THR A 145 7.25 4.16 -27.36
N MET A 146 6.28 4.28 -26.45
CA MET A 146 6.10 5.44 -25.57
C MET A 146 5.86 5.00 -24.13
N PHE A 147 5.99 5.92 -23.17
CA PHE A 147 5.60 5.70 -21.78
C PHE A 147 4.41 6.59 -21.47
N ASP A 148 3.38 6.03 -20.82
CA ASP A 148 2.27 6.84 -20.32
C ASP A 148 2.69 7.69 -19.09
N GLU A 149 1.82 8.60 -18.64
CA GLU A 149 2.02 9.43 -17.43
C GLU A 149 2.29 8.59 -16.17
N SER A 150 1.86 7.34 -16.22
CA SER A 150 1.96 6.32 -15.20
C SER A 150 3.28 5.53 -15.25
N GLY A 151 4.13 5.79 -16.23
CA GLY A 151 5.42 5.13 -16.48
C GLY A 151 5.31 3.72 -17.07
N PHE A 152 4.15 3.32 -17.61
CA PHE A 152 4.01 2.04 -18.31
C PHE A 152 4.41 2.15 -19.79
N PRO A 153 5.15 1.16 -20.32
CA PRO A 153 5.50 1.13 -21.72
C PRO A 153 4.29 0.74 -22.58
N LEU A 154 4.01 1.57 -23.58
CA LEU A 154 3.19 1.26 -24.74
C LEU A 154 4.15 0.91 -25.88
N TYR A 155 4.46 -0.38 -26.07
CA TYR A 155 5.42 -0.80 -27.10
C TYR A 155 4.92 -0.54 -28.50
N LYS A 156 5.88 -0.30 -29.40
CA LYS A 156 5.68 -0.29 -30.84
C LYS A 156 4.98 -1.58 -31.29
N ARG A 157 3.85 -1.40 -31.95
CA ARG A 157 2.97 -2.41 -32.55
C ARG A 157 2.41 -1.82 -33.84
N ARG A 158 3.17 -1.88 -34.93
CA ARG A 158 2.71 -1.33 -36.22
C ARG A 158 1.68 -2.26 -36.86
N ARG A 159 0.76 -1.68 -37.62
CA ARG A 159 -0.10 -2.46 -38.50
C ARG A 159 0.74 -2.92 -39.69
N GLN A 160 0.77 -4.23 -39.92
CA GLN A 160 1.52 -4.87 -41.00
C GLN A 160 0.65 -5.97 -41.61
N ASN A 161 0.99 -6.42 -42.83
CA ASN A 161 0.32 -7.55 -43.49
C ASN A 161 0.92 -8.90 -43.08
N ILE A 162 1.38 -9.02 -41.83
CA ILE A 162 1.96 -10.25 -41.28
C ILE A 162 1.03 -10.74 -40.16
N THR A 163 0.55 -11.96 -40.31
CA THR A 163 -0.32 -12.62 -39.34
C THR A 163 0.21 -14.00 -38.97
N VAL A 164 -0.28 -14.51 -37.86
CA VAL A 164 -0.07 -15.87 -37.40
C VAL A 164 -1.43 -16.53 -37.22
N LYS A 165 -1.61 -17.68 -37.86
CA LYS A 165 -2.79 -18.53 -37.64
C LYS A 165 -2.64 -19.27 -36.31
N VAL A 166 -3.51 -18.95 -35.35
CA VAL A 166 -3.61 -19.64 -34.05
C VAL A 166 -5.00 -20.22 -33.92
N ARG A 167 -5.10 -21.55 -33.90
CA ARG A 167 -6.37 -22.28 -33.99
C ARG A 167 -7.14 -21.83 -35.25
N ASN A 168 -8.33 -21.26 -35.08
CA ASN A 168 -9.21 -20.82 -36.17
C ASN A 168 -9.19 -19.28 -36.37
N ALA A 169 -8.20 -18.58 -35.82
CA ALA A 169 -8.10 -17.12 -35.93
C ALA A 169 -6.75 -16.70 -36.54
N GLU A 170 -6.79 -15.68 -37.40
CA GLU A 170 -5.61 -14.96 -37.84
C GLU A 170 -5.35 -13.78 -36.92
N LEU A 171 -4.19 -13.81 -36.28
CA LEU A 171 -3.80 -12.85 -35.25
C LEU A 171 -2.59 -12.05 -35.72
N ASP A 172 -2.62 -10.75 -35.49
CA ASP A 172 -1.58 -9.81 -35.88
C ASP A 172 -0.82 -9.25 -34.66
N ASN A 173 -0.08 -8.15 -34.86
CA ASN A 173 0.70 -7.47 -33.83
C ASN A 173 -0.11 -7.01 -32.61
N GLN A 174 -1.44 -6.93 -32.68
CA GLN A 174 -2.27 -6.59 -31.52
C GLN A 174 -2.30 -7.71 -30.47
N TRP A 175 -1.92 -8.94 -30.85
CA TRP A 175 -2.01 -10.15 -30.03
C TRP A 175 -0.67 -10.59 -29.46
N VAL A 176 0.44 -9.95 -29.85
CA VAL A 176 1.78 -10.32 -29.41
C VAL A 176 2.00 -9.93 -27.94
N VAL A 177 2.52 -10.85 -27.13
CA VAL A 177 3.04 -10.59 -25.79
C VAL A 177 4.46 -10.03 -25.92
N PRO A 178 4.83 -8.93 -25.24
CA PRO A 178 6.17 -8.33 -25.36
C PRO A 178 7.31 -9.31 -25.03
N TYR A 179 8.36 -9.32 -25.85
CA TYR A 179 9.44 -10.30 -25.76
C TYR A 179 10.80 -9.71 -26.15
N ASN A 180 11.89 -10.34 -25.70
CA ASN A 180 13.22 -10.13 -26.25
C ASN A 180 13.49 -11.24 -27.27
N ARG A 181 13.82 -10.88 -28.52
CA ARG A 181 13.98 -11.83 -29.63
C ARG A 181 15.05 -12.89 -29.33
N ASP A 182 16.22 -12.48 -28.86
CA ASP A 182 17.35 -13.40 -28.67
C ASP A 182 17.10 -14.38 -27.52
N LEU A 183 16.56 -13.91 -26.40
CA LEU A 183 16.19 -14.79 -25.30
C LEU A 183 15.04 -15.74 -25.70
N LEU A 184 14.08 -15.25 -26.48
CA LEU A 184 12.98 -16.10 -26.96
C LEU A 184 13.50 -17.24 -27.84
N VAL A 185 14.38 -16.93 -28.80
CA VAL A 185 14.99 -17.92 -29.69
C VAL A 185 15.90 -18.87 -28.93
N LYS A 186 16.67 -18.38 -27.96
CA LYS A 186 17.58 -19.22 -27.16
C LYS A 186 16.84 -20.18 -26.22
N TYR A 187 15.81 -19.68 -25.53
CA TYR A 187 15.12 -20.44 -24.48
C TYR A 187 13.86 -21.13 -24.96
N GLN A 188 13.36 -20.87 -26.18
CA GLN A 188 12.23 -21.55 -26.82
C GLN A 188 11.05 -21.79 -25.85
N CYS A 189 10.59 -20.74 -25.18
CA CYS A 189 9.52 -20.85 -24.19
C CYS A 189 8.78 -19.54 -23.99
N HIS A 190 7.63 -19.59 -23.31
CA HIS A 190 6.89 -18.37 -22.99
C HIS A 190 7.66 -17.47 -21.99
N MET A 191 8.13 -16.32 -22.45
CA MET A 191 8.88 -15.32 -21.71
C MET A 191 8.38 -13.90 -22.03
N ASN A 192 7.42 -13.40 -21.25
CA ASN A 192 7.03 -11.99 -21.28
C ASN A 192 8.12 -11.12 -20.64
N ILE A 193 8.60 -10.11 -21.35
CA ILE A 193 9.63 -9.17 -20.88
C ILE A 193 9.08 -7.75 -20.94
N GLU A 194 9.15 -7.06 -19.82
CA GLU A 194 8.58 -5.74 -19.63
C GLU A 194 9.61 -4.76 -19.07
N ILE A 195 9.67 -3.55 -19.62
CA ILE A 195 10.48 -2.46 -19.07
C ILE A 195 9.71 -1.80 -17.93
N CYS A 196 10.32 -1.82 -16.75
CA CYS A 196 9.73 -1.27 -15.54
C CYS A 196 10.28 0.14 -15.25
N CYS A 197 9.43 1.16 -15.36
CA CYS A 197 9.75 2.54 -14.96
C CYS A 197 8.96 3.04 -13.73
N HIS A 198 8.14 2.19 -13.10
CA HIS A 198 7.27 2.60 -11.98
C HIS A 198 7.34 1.62 -10.81
N ALA A 199 7.19 2.12 -9.57
CA ALA A 199 7.19 1.33 -8.34
C ALA A 199 6.08 0.24 -8.26
N ARG A 200 5.12 0.26 -9.20
CA ARG A 200 4.04 -0.75 -9.27
C ARG A 200 4.56 -2.12 -9.70
N SER A 201 5.60 -2.18 -10.51
CA SER A 201 6.21 -3.45 -10.91
C SER A 201 6.96 -4.12 -9.74
N LEU A 202 7.44 -3.33 -8.76
CA LEU A 202 7.94 -3.88 -7.50
C LEU A 202 6.79 -4.54 -6.72
N LYS A 203 5.64 -3.86 -6.58
CA LYS A 203 4.44 -4.44 -5.95
C LYS A 203 4.02 -5.75 -6.63
N TYR A 204 4.21 -5.87 -7.93
CA TYR A 204 3.93 -7.11 -8.67
C TYR A 204 4.78 -8.27 -8.14
N LEU A 205 6.11 -8.15 -8.02
CA LEU A 205 6.92 -9.25 -7.46
C LEU A 205 6.63 -9.49 -5.97
N PHE A 206 6.48 -8.42 -5.17
CA PHE A 206 6.13 -8.57 -3.76
C PHE A 206 4.81 -9.31 -3.58
N LYS A 207 3.84 -9.09 -4.47
CA LYS A 207 2.62 -9.88 -4.50
C LYS A 207 2.93 -11.36 -4.62
N TYR A 208 3.81 -11.82 -5.51
CA TYR A 208 4.12 -13.26 -5.63
C TYR A 208 5.00 -13.80 -4.52
N CYS A 209 5.90 -12.98 -3.97
CA CYS A 209 6.71 -13.37 -2.82
C CYS A 209 5.91 -13.47 -1.52
N LEU A 210 4.84 -12.67 -1.39
CA LEU A 210 4.03 -12.55 -0.17
C LEU A 210 2.63 -13.16 -0.29
N LYS A 211 2.18 -13.47 -1.51
CA LYS A 211 0.99 -14.30 -1.75
C LYS A 211 1.35 -15.65 -1.16
N GLY A 212 0.79 -15.92 0.01
CA GLY A 212 0.94 -17.18 0.71
C GLY A 212 0.60 -18.35 -0.21
N HIS A 213 0.93 -19.54 0.26
CA HIS A 213 0.71 -20.75 -0.53
C HIS A 213 -0.78 -20.98 -0.75
N ASP A 214 -1.13 -21.64 -1.85
CA ASP A 214 -2.51 -22.11 -2.02
C ASP A 214 -2.79 -23.10 -0.88
N THR A 215 -3.83 -22.81 -0.09
CA THR A 215 -4.27 -23.66 1.02
C THR A 215 -5.61 -24.29 0.70
N ALA A 216 -5.83 -25.48 1.23
CA ALA A 216 -7.11 -26.16 1.23
C ALA A 216 -7.50 -26.43 2.69
N THR A 217 -8.66 -25.94 3.08
CA THR A 217 -9.27 -26.28 4.37
C THR A 217 -10.01 -27.60 4.18
N VAL A 218 -9.58 -28.64 4.87
CA VAL A 218 -10.15 -29.98 4.82
C VAL A 218 -10.93 -30.21 6.11
N HIS A 219 -12.22 -30.50 6.00
CA HIS A 219 -13.01 -30.95 7.15
C HIS A 219 -12.79 -32.45 7.34
N VAL A 220 -12.23 -32.84 8.48
CA VAL A 220 -11.94 -34.25 8.79
C VAL A 220 -13.13 -34.84 9.53
N THR A 221 -14.05 -35.46 8.79
CA THR A 221 -15.08 -36.30 9.42
C THR A 221 -14.44 -37.65 9.76
N GLY A 222 -14.06 -37.84 11.02
CA GLY A 222 -13.79 -39.21 11.50
C GLY A 222 -15.01 -40.09 11.22
N ARG A 223 -14.80 -41.39 10.95
CA ARG A 223 -15.86 -42.38 11.23
C ARG A 223 -16.23 -42.12 12.69
N LYS A 224 -17.43 -41.60 12.96
CA LYS A 224 -17.96 -41.56 14.33
C LYS A 224 -17.65 -42.93 14.91
N ARG A 225 -16.83 -43.00 15.98
CA ARG A 225 -16.76 -44.23 16.77
C ARG A 225 -18.23 -44.47 17.09
N THR A 226 -18.81 -45.52 16.54
CA THR A 226 -20.12 -46.02 16.93
C THR A 226 -20.01 -46.61 18.34
N SER A 227 -19.47 -45.82 19.27
CA SER A 227 -19.62 -46.00 20.69
C SER A 227 -20.78 -45.09 21.06
N SER A 228 -21.91 -45.72 21.35
CA SER A 228 -23.23 -45.18 21.66
C SER A 228 -23.31 -44.27 22.90
N ASN A 229 -22.20 -43.66 23.34
CA ASN A 229 -22.10 -42.81 24.53
C ASN A 229 -21.36 -41.50 24.25
N VAL A 230 -21.68 -40.79 23.16
CA VAL A 230 -21.23 -39.40 23.00
C VAL A 230 -22.28 -38.50 23.63
N ASN A 231 -21.92 -37.86 24.73
CA ASN A 231 -22.79 -36.97 25.49
C ASN A 231 -23.08 -35.72 24.64
N PRO A 232 -24.34 -35.32 24.38
CA PRO A 232 -24.66 -34.16 23.52
C PRO A 232 -24.16 -32.81 24.08
N ASN A 233 -23.68 -32.78 25.33
CA ASN A 233 -23.07 -31.61 25.98
C ASN A 233 -21.53 -31.58 25.93
N GLU A 234 -20.88 -32.55 25.27
CA GLU A 234 -19.43 -32.52 25.16
C GLU A 234 -19.00 -31.45 24.13
N PRO A 235 -18.10 -30.51 24.49
CA PRO A 235 -17.69 -29.43 23.58
C PRO A 235 -17.06 -30.02 22.32
N VAL A 236 -17.62 -29.71 21.15
CA VAL A 236 -17.01 -30.06 19.87
C VAL A 236 -15.82 -29.12 19.66
N ASP A 237 -14.61 -29.67 19.56
CA ASP A 237 -13.43 -28.89 19.19
C ASP A 237 -13.49 -28.56 17.69
N GLU A 238 -14.12 -27.41 17.38
CA GLU A 238 -14.24 -26.89 16.02
C GLU A 238 -12.87 -26.68 15.36
N ILE A 239 -11.80 -26.45 16.11
CA ILE A 239 -10.45 -26.24 15.56
C ILE A 239 -9.85 -27.58 15.09
N GLN A 240 -10.07 -28.68 15.82
CA GLN A 240 -9.64 -30.01 15.38
C GLN A 240 -10.47 -30.57 14.21
N ALA A 241 -11.70 -30.08 14.01
CA ALA A 241 -12.57 -30.54 12.92
C ALA A 241 -12.07 -30.08 11.53
N TYR A 242 -11.26 -29.03 11.45
CA TYR A 242 -10.74 -28.48 10.20
C TYR A 242 -9.20 -28.51 10.17
N PHE A 243 -8.66 -29.03 9.07
CA PHE A 243 -7.24 -29.02 8.79
C PHE A 243 -6.94 -28.06 7.64
N ASP A 244 -6.18 -27.00 7.91
CA ASP A 244 -5.63 -26.14 6.87
C ASP A 244 -4.35 -26.75 6.29
N GLY A 245 -4.51 -27.41 5.16
CA GLY A 245 -3.41 -28.01 4.40
C GLY A 245 -2.85 -27.06 3.35
N ARG A 246 -1.55 -27.16 3.11
CA ARG A 246 -0.92 -26.51 1.97
C ARG A 246 -1.04 -27.41 0.73
N TYR A 247 -1.49 -26.85 -0.38
CA TYR A 247 -1.42 -27.52 -1.67
C TYR A 247 0.01 -27.45 -2.24
N ILE A 248 0.56 -28.59 -2.63
CA ILE A 248 1.88 -28.71 -3.28
C ILE A 248 1.72 -29.63 -4.49
N CYS A 249 2.05 -29.14 -5.69
CA CYS A 249 2.04 -29.94 -6.91
C CYS A 249 3.32 -30.77 -7.04
N GLY A 250 3.32 -31.80 -7.90
CA GLY A 250 4.46 -32.71 -8.08
C GLY A 250 5.79 -31.99 -8.36
N ALA A 251 5.80 -31.01 -9.26
CA ALA A 251 7.01 -30.25 -9.57
C ALA A 251 7.47 -29.38 -8.41
N GLU A 252 6.56 -28.75 -7.66
CA GLU A 252 6.94 -28.02 -6.46
C GLU A 252 7.56 -28.95 -5.41
N SER A 253 6.98 -30.13 -5.20
CA SER A 253 7.52 -31.15 -4.31
C SER A 253 8.94 -31.55 -4.73
N ALA A 254 9.15 -31.88 -6.00
CA ALA A 254 10.46 -32.25 -6.52
C ALA A 254 11.49 -31.11 -6.38
N TYR A 255 11.10 -29.88 -6.73
CA TYR A 255 11.94 -28.69 -6.60
C TYR A 255 12.39 -28.45 -5.15
N ARG A 256 11.49 -28.70 -4.19
CA ARG A 256 11.78 -28.63 -2.74
C ARG A 256 12.69 -29.77 -2.27
N ILE A 257 12.43 -31.00 -2.69
CA ILE A 257 13.25 -32.18 -2.35
C ILE A 257 14.69 -31.99 -2.80
N PHE A 258 14.90 -31.40 -3.98
CA PHE A 258 16.25 -31.08 -4.48
C PHE A 258 16.92 -29.89 -3.78
N GLY A 259 16.25 -29.24 -2.83
CA GLY A 259 16.78 -28.08 -2.13
C GLY A 259 16.96 -26.85 -3.03
N PHE A 260 16.26 -26.78 -4.17
CA PHE A 260 16.40 -25.65 -5.07
C PHE A 260 15.73 -24.39 -4.47
N PRO A 261 16.39 -23.22 -4.58
CA PRO A 261 15.86 -22.00 -4.00
C PRO A 261 14.64 -21.52 -4.81
N ILE A 262 13.51 -21.38 -4.12
CA ILE A 262 12.27 -20.81 -4.66
C ILE A 262 12.39 -19.30 -4.82
N HIS A 263 13.04 -18.64 -3.86
CA HIS A 263 13.33 -17.22 -3.89
C HIS A 263 14.83 -17.00 -4.03
N HIS A 264 15.21 -16.04 -4.89
CA HIS A 264 16.59 -15.64 -5.05
C HIS A 264 16.70 -14.12 -5.03
N ARG A 265 17.79 -13.64 -4.43
CA ARG A 265 18.21 -12.24 -4.43
C ARG A 265 19.73 -12.20 -4.49
N THR A 266 20.27 -11.36 -5.35
CA THR A 266 21.73 -11.18 -5.44
C THR A 266 22.27 -10.24 -4.37
N ILE A 267 21.43 -9.31 -3.91
CA ILE A 267 21.79 -8.31 -2.89
C ILE A 267 21.32 -8.84 -1.53
N SER A 268 22.28 -9.04 -0.63
CA SER A 268 21.98 -9.34 0.77
C SER A 268 21.53 -8.07 1.49
N VAL A 269 20.61 -8.21 2.46
CA VAL A 269 20.10 -7.10 3.26
C VAL A 269 20.33 -7.40 4.73
N GLU A 270 21.03 -6.50 5.42
CA GLU A 270 21.23 -6.54 6.87
C GLU A 270 20.15 -5.71 7.56
N ARG A 271 19.40 -6.32 8.49
CA ARG A 271 18.44 -5.55 9.30
C ARG A 271 19.18 -4.87 10.44
N LEU A 272 19.03 -3.55 10.51
CA LEU A 272 19.69 -2.69 11.49
C LEU A 272 18.67 -2.25 12.55
N PRO A 273 18.58 -2.94 13.69
CA PRO A 273 17.79 -2.48 14.81
C PRO A 273 18.42 -1.24 15.43
N PHE A 274 17.59 -0.42 16.02
CA PHE A 274 17.96 0.78 16.76
C PHE A 274 16.94 0.99 17.89
N HIS A 275 17.34 1.73 18.92
CA HIS A 275 16.55 1.98 20.11
C HIS A 275 17.01 3.29 20.75
N LEU A 276 16.15 3.91 21.57
CA LEU A 276 16.55 5.05 22.38
C LEU A 276 17.55 4.61 23.48
N PRO A 277 18.29 5.57 24.09
CA PRO A 277 19.14 5.29 25.23
C PRO A 277 18.38 4.51 26.32
N GLY A 278 18.95 3.39 26.80
CA GLY A 278 18.34 2.55 27.83
C GLY A 278 17.14 1.69 27.39
N GLN A 279 16.65 1.82 26.15
CA GLN A 279 15.47 1.09 25.65
C GLN A 279 15.85 -0.09 24.73
N LYS A 280 16.95 -0.78 25.04
CA LYS A 280 17.42 -1.91 24.24
C LYS A 280 16.47 -3.11 24.38
N ASN A 281 15.96 -3.61 23.26
CA ASN A 281 15.15 -4.82 23.23
C ASN A 281 15.99 -6.07 23.47
N CYS A 282 15.50 -6.98 24.31
CA CYS A 282 16.07 -8.32 24.49
C CYS A 282 15.03 -9.40 24.12
N THR A 283 15.50 -10.56 23.70
CA THR A 283 14.65 -11.73 23.40
C THR A 283 15.06 -12.86 24.33
N PHE A 284 14.08 -13.49 24.97
CA PHE A 284 14.28 -14.58 25.92
C PHE A 284 13.17 -15.63 25.78
N SER A 285 13.43 -16.85 26.22
CA SER A 285 12.41 -17.92 26.28
C SER A 285 11.52 -17.72 27.51
N SER A 286 10.24 -18.11 27.43
CA SER A 286 9.32 -18.07 28.58
C SER A 286 9.80 -18.89 29.77
N SER A 287 10.65 -19.89 29.54
CA SER A 287 11.25 -20.72 30.58
C SER A 287 12.49 -20.12 31.26
N GLN A 288 12.98 -18.95 30.82
CA GLN A 288 14.20 -18.34 31.36
C GLN A 288 13.90 -17.34 32.49
N PRO A 289 14.61 -17.41 33.63
CA PRO A 289 14.46 -16.42 34.70
C PRO A 289 14.89 -15.02 34.23
N LEU A 290 14.00 -14.03 34.39
CA LEU A 290 14.21 -12.66 33.91
C LEU A 290 15.49 -12.01 34.45
N GLN A 291 15.86 -12.31 35.70
CA GLN A 291 17.07 -11.77 36.32
C GLN A 291 18.35 -12.23 35.60
N LYS A 292 18.43 -13.52 35.25
CA LYS A 292 19.55 -14.08 34.47
C LYS A 292 19.60 -13.50 33.05
N VAL A 293 18.44 -13.20 32.47
CA VAL A 293 18.35 -12.52 31.16
C VAL A 293 18.90 -11.11 31.27
N ALA A 294 18.49 -10.35 32.29
CA ALA A 294 18.95 -8.97 32.51
C ALA A 294 20.47 -8.91 32.73
N GLU A 295 21.02 -9.79 33.58
CA GLU A 295 22.48 -9.89 33.82
C GLU A 295 23.23 -10.20 32.54
N LYS A 296 22.77 -11.19 31.77
CA LYS A 296 23.38 -11.59 30.50
C LYS A 296 23.35 -10.49 29.44
N GLU A 297 22.28 -9.70 29.41
CA GLU A 297 22.08 -8.65 28.40
C GLU A 297 22.66 -7.30 28.81
N LYS A 298 23.03 -7.10 30.09
CA LYS A 298 23.57 -5.85 30.63
C LYS A 298 24.76 -5.34 29.82
N ASP A 299 25.75 -6.19 29.59
CA ASP A 299 27.03 -5.79 28.96
C ASP A 299 27.07 -6.04 27.44
N LYS A 300 25.98 -6.57 26.86
CA LYS A 300 25.94 -6.86 25.43
C LYS A 300 25.58 -5.64 24.62
N LEU A 301 26.53 -5.13 23.86
CA LEU A 301 26.29 -4.06 22.89
C LEU A 301 25.25 -4.48 21.85
N SER A 302 24.28 -3.62 21.57
CA SER A 302 23.43 -3.72 20.38
C SER A 302 24.23 -3.43 19.11
N LYS A 303 23.67 -3.74 17.94
CA LYS A 303 24.29 -3.37 16.65
C LYS A 303 24.54 -1.86 16.53
N LEU A 304 23.65 -1.05 17.11
CA LEU A 304 23.76 0.41 17.12
C LEU A 304 24.86 0.88 18.07
N GLU A 305 24.90 0.33 19.28
CA GLU A 305 25.93 0.68 20.27
C GLU A 305 27.32 0.24 19.80
N ALA A 306 27.43 -0.94 19.18
CA ALA A 306 28.66 -1.39 18.55
C ALA A 306 29.07 -0.54 17.34
N PHE A 307 28.11 0.07 16.62
CA PHE A 307 28.42 1.05 15.57
C PHE A 307 29.00 2.33 16.15
N PHE A 308 28.44 2.86 17.23
CA PHE A 308 29.00 4.00 17.95
C PHE A 308 30.43 3.74 18.43
N LEU A 309 30.66 2.55 19.01
CA LEU A 309 31.98 2.13 19.43
C LEU A 309 32.96 2.01 18.25
N LEU A 310 32.51 1.44 17.12
CA LEU A 310 33.32 1.36 15.91
C LEU A 310 33.72 2.77 15.42
N CYS A 311 32.79 3.71 15.37
CA CYS A 311 33.05 5.10 14.98
C CYS A 311 34.04 5.80 15.92
N ALA A 312 34.12 5.39 17.19
CA ALA A 312 35.09 5.95 18.12
C ALA A 312 36.54 5.63 17.71
N PHE A 313 36.80 4.45 17.14
CA PHE A 313 38.17 3.97 16.86
C PHE A 313 38.53 3.88 15.37
N ASP A 314 37.56 3.71 14.47
CA ASP A 314 37.80 3.51 13.03
C ASP A 314 37.43 4.77 12.22
N THR A 315 38.43 5.38 11.59
CA THR A 315 38.27 6.58 10.77
C THR A 315 37.46 6.35 9.49
N ASN A 316 37.43 5.13 8.96
CA ASN A 316 36.60 4.79 7.80
C ASN A 316 35.13 4.67 8.20
N ALA A 317 34.85 4.06 9.36
CA ALA A 317 33.48 3.99 9.88
C ALA A 317 32.88 5.38 10.14
N ARG A 318 33.71 6.38 10.50
CA ARG A 318 33.27 7.78 10.67
C ARG A 318 32.73 8.42 9.39
N LYS A 319 33.08 7.90 8.22
CA LYS A 319 32.58 8.39 6.92
C LYS A 319 31.22 7.78 6.53
N CYS A 320 30.72 6.83 7.31
CA CYS A 320 29.49 6.09 7.02
C CYS A 320 28.37 6.49 7.98
N THR A 321 27.15 6.55 7.44
CA THR A 321 25.93 6.50 8.27
C THR A 321 25.70 5.08 8.78
N TYR A 322 24.86 4.90 9.81
CA TYR A 322 24.54 3.56 10.31
C TYR A 322 23.99 2.64 9.22
N GLN A 323 23.20 3.19 8.28
CA GLN A 323 22.62 2.44 7.16
C GLN A 323 23.67 1.88 6.21
N GLN A 324 24.81 2.57 6.03
CA GLN A 324 25.87 2.20 5.09
C GLN A 324 26.89 1.23 5.71
N ILE A 325 26.88 1.04 7.02
CA ILE A 325 27.87 0.19 7.71
C ILE A 325 27.93 -1.23 7.14
N PRO A 326 26.81 -1.93 6.85
CA PRO A 326 26.87 -3.27 6.28
C PRO A 326 27.56 -3.35 4.91
N GLU A 327 27.69 -2.24 4.18
CA GLU A 327 28.41 -2.20 2.89
C GLU A 327 29.92 -2.41 3.09
N HIS A 328 30.46 -1.95 4.22
CA HIS A 328 31.89 -1.98 4.53
C HIS A 328 32.26 -2.89 5.71
N TYR A 329 31.31 -3.30 6.54
CA TYR A 329 31.52 -4.09 7.74
C TYR A 329 30.54 -5.27 7.83
N VAL A 330 30.91 -6.29 8.59
CA VAL A 330 30.12 -7.50 8.86
C VAL A 330 29.86 -7.58 10.36
N TRP A 331 28.60 -7.81 10.73
CA TRP A 331 28.21 -8.04 12.12
C TRP A 331 28.74 -9.40 12.58
N ASN A 332 29.52 -9.41 13.66
CA ASN A 332 29.87 -10.62 14.38
C ASN A 332 29.02 -10.69 15.65
N ASP A 333 28.04 -11.59 15.64
CA ASP A 333 27.09 -11.73 16.74
C ASP A 333 27.73 -12.32 18.00
N GLY A 334 28.69 -13.25 17.86
CA GLY A 334 29.40 -13.85 19.00
C GLY A 334 30.26 -12.84 19.76
N GLN A 335 30.92 -11.92 19.06
CA GLN A 335 31.75 -10.86 19.65
C GLN A 335 31.03 -9.52 19.80
N ARG A 336 29.76 -9.43 19.36
CA ARG A 336 28.94 -8.22 19.38
C ARG A 336 29.64 -6.99 18.80
N ARG A 337 30.35 -7.17 17.67
CA ARG A 337 31.13 -6.11 17.01
C ARG A 337 31.01 -6.13 15.49
N TRP A 338 31.31 -4.99 14.89
CA TRP A 338 31.45 -4.84 13.44
C TRP A 338 32.90 -5.08 13.02
N ASN A 339 33.13 -6.04 12.12
CA ASN A 339 34.46 -6.31 11.54
C ASN A 339 34.54 -5.81 10.11
N PRO A 340 35.70 -5.32 9.63
CA PRO A 340 35.86 -4.93 8.23
C PRO A 340 35.47 -6.06 7.27
N ARG A 341 34.67 -5.72 6.26
CA ARG A 341 34.19 -6.66 5.26
C ARG A 341 35.33 -6.99 4.29
N LYS A 342 35.63 -8.28 4.18
CA LYS A 342 36.63 -8.79 3.23
C LYS A 342 36.04 -9.18 1.87
N ARG A 343 34.75 -9.57 1.82
CA ARG A 343 34.10 -10.15 0.64
C ARG A 343 32.60 -9.82 0.59
N GLY A 344 32.05 -9.79 -0.62
CA GLY A 344 30.62 -9.60 -0.89
C GLY A 344 30.15 -8.16 -0.69
N PHE A 345 28.84 -7.96 -0.85
CA PHE A 345 28.16 -6.68 -0.67
C PHE A 345 26.82 -6.91 0.04
N GLN A 346 26.48 -6.02 0.96
CA GLN A 346 25.24 -6.10 1.74
C GLN A 346 24.72 -4.70 2.03
N ILE A 347 23.42 -4.48 1.86
CA ILE A 347 22.79 -3.19 2.13
C ILE A 347 22.20 -3.21 3.54
N GLY A 348 22.44 -2.15 4.32
CA GLY A 348 21.76 -1.96 5.59
C GLY A 348 20.34 -1.43 5.42
N ARG A 349 19.41 -1.99 6.20
CA ARG A 349 18.03 -1.50 6.28
C ARG A 349 17.65 -1.31 7.74
N LEU A 350 17.48 -0.05 8.13
CA LEU A 350 16.92 0.28 9.44
C LEU A 350 15.53 -0.33 9.60
N SER A 351 15.25 -0.83 10.79
CA SER A 351 13.90 -1.28 11.17
C SER A 351 12.84 -0.23 10.85
N TYR A 352 11.64 -0.69 10.50
CA TYR A 352 10.52 0.20 10.26
C TYR A 352 10.05 0.84 11.58
N THR A 353 9.78 2.13 11.56
CA THR A 353 9.10 2.85 12.64
C THR A 353 8.04 3.76 12.04
N HIS A 354 6.93 3.92 12.76
CA HIS A 354 5.85 4.80 12.34
C HIS A 354 6.26 6.27 12.61
N HIS A 355 5.78 7.21 11.80
CA HIS A 355 6.13 8.64 11.94
C HIS A 355 5.61 9.25 13.25
N SER A 356 4.53 8.68 13.81
CA SER A 356 4.02 9.07 15.14
C SER A 356 4.79 8.46 16.31
N SER A 357 5.85 7.67 16.08
CA SER A 357 6.66 7.05 17.15
C SER A 357 7.60 8.02 17.87
N GLY A 358 7.35 9.33 17.79
CA GLY A 358 8.08 10.37 18.52
C GLY A 358 9.59 10.33 18.31
N GLU A 359 10.34 10.43 19.40
CA GLU A 359 11.82 10.47 19.43
C GLU A 359 12.50 9.31 18.69
N VAL A 360 11.89 8.12 18.70
CA VAL A 360 12.43 6.96 17.98
C VAL A 360 12.46 7.21 16.47
N TRP A 361 11.44 7.90 15.95
CA TRP A 361 11.37 8.24 14.52
C TRP A 361 12.38 9.32 14.13
N PHE A 362 12.52 10.37 14.94
CA PHE A 362 13.52 11.41 14.70
C PHE A 362 14.96 10.85 14.77
N MET A 363 15.24 9.99 15.75
CA MET A 363 16.53 9.30 15.81
C MET A 363 16.78 8.44 14.56
N ARG A 364 15.75 7.76 14.04
CA ARG A 364 15.85 7.00 12.78
C ARG A 364 16.24 7.92 11.62
N LEU A 365 15.68 9.12 11.51
CA LEU A 365 16.06 10.08 10.46
C LEU A 365 17.54 10.45 10.57
N LEU A 366 18.01 10.81 11.76
CA LEU A 366 19.42 11.15 12.00
C LEU A 366 20.35 10.00 11.63
N LEU A 367 20.01 8.75 11.97
CA LEU A 367 20.81 7.57 11.63
C LEU A 367 20.96 7.33 10.11
N THR A 368 20.11 7.94 9.28
CA THR A 368 20.22 7.89 7.81
C THR A 368 21.05 9.03 7.21
N LYS A 369 21.45 10.02 8.03
CA LYS A 369 22.07 11.28 7.56
C LYS A 369 23.39 11.58 8.25
N VAL A 370 23.47 11.36 9.56
CA VAL A 370 24.66 11.63 10.37
C VAL A 370 25.68 10.52 10.17
N CYS A 371 26.86 10.90 9.67
CA CYS A 371 28.01 10.00 9.54
C CYS A 371 28.82 9.97 10.85
N GLY A 372 29.31 8.78 11.22
CA GLY A 372 30.27 8.65 12.29
C GLY A 372 29.88 9.05 13.72
N PRO A 373 28.60 9.00 14.16
CA PRO A 373 28.28 9.31 15.54
C PRO A 373 28.98 8.32 16.49
N THR A 374 29.57 8.83 17.57
CA THR A 374 30.30 8.01 18.56
C THR A 374 29.46 7.67 19.80
N SER A 375 28.25 8.19 19.89
CA SER A 375 27.29 7.96 20.97
C SER A 375 25.92 8.51 20.60
N PHE A 376 24.90 8.20 21.41
CA PHE A 376 23.59 8.85 21.32
C PHE A 376 23.68 10.39 21.46
N LYS A 377 24.58 10.89 22.31
CA LYS A 377 24.82 12.32 22.48
C LYS A 377 25.42 12.93 21.21
N SER A 378 26.43 12.28 20.65
CA SER A 378 27.04 12.70 19.38
C SER A 378 26.03 12.68 18.23
N LEU A 379 25.12 11.71 18.19
CA LEU A 379 24.07 11.62 17.16
C LEU A 379 23.11 12.82 17.15
N ARG A 380 22.81 13.41 18.32
CA ARG A 380 21.97 14.61 18.47
C ARG A 380 22.79 15.91 18.56
N THR A 381 24.08 15.85 18.26
CA THR A 381 24.95 17.04 18.21
C THR A 381 25.07 17.51 16.77
N VAL A 382 24.61 18.71 16.48
CA VAL A 382 24.62 19.32 15.14
C VAL A 382 25.39 20.63 15.23
N ASN A 383 26.36 20.84 14.33
CA ASN A 383 27.23 22.04 14.32
C ASN A 383 27.88 22.37 15.69
N GLY A 384 28.24 21.34 16.47
CA GLY A 384 28.84 21.49 17.80
C GLY A 384 27.83 21.72 18.94
N VAL A 385 26.54 21.89 18.65
CA VAL A 385 25.48 22.09 19.65
C VAL A 385 24.79 20.76 19.95
N CYS A 386 24.81 20.35 21.22
CA CYS A 386 24.12 19.14 21.67
C CYS A 386 22.66 19.47 22.02
N HIS A 387 21.73 19.05 21.17
CA HIS A 387 20.29 19.29 21.36
C HIS A 387 19.70 18.42 22.46
N ALA A 388 18.61 18.84 23.10
CA ALA A 388 17.93 18.09 24.17
C ALA A 388 17.26 16.81 23.63
N THR A 389 16.60 16.91 22.49
CA THR A 389 15.85 15.83 21.84
C THR A 389 16.43 15.50 20.46
N PHE A 390 16.14 14.31 19.95
CA PHE A 390 16.44 13.95 18.55
C PHE A 390 15.57 14.76 17.58
N ARG A 391 14.35 15.16 17.98
CA ARG A 391 13.52 16.07 17.20
C ARG A 391 14.21 17.41 16.95
N ASP A 392 14.73 18.05 17.99
CA ASP A 392 15.38 19.35 17.87
C ASP A 392 16.66 19.25 17.03
N ALA A 393 17.44 18.17 17.19
CA ALA A 393 18.55 17.89 16.30
C ALA A 393 18.11 17.71 14.83
N CYS A 394 16.97 17.07 14.57
CA CYS A 394 16.43 16.99 13.20
C CYS A 394 16.03 18.35 12.63
N LYS A 395 15.47 19.25 13.47
CA LYS A 395 15.14 20.62 13.05
C LYS A 395 16.40 21.38 12.65
N ASP A 396 17.41 21.40 13.52
CA ASP A 396 18.68 22.10 13.27
C ASP A 396 19.48 21.50 12.11
N TYR A 397 19.35 20.20 11.87
CA TYR A 397 19.93 19.53 10.69
C TYR A 397 19.19 19.87 9.38
N GLY A 398 18.01 20.51 9.44
CA GLY A 398 17.17 20.79 8.27
C GLY A 398 16.44 19.56 7.72
N LEU A 399 16.14 18.58 8.57
CA LEU A 399 15.36 17.38 8.20
C LEU A 399 13.86 17.55 8.43
N LEU A 400 13.46 18.61 9.11
CA LEU A 400 12.08 18.97 9.39
C LEU A 400 11.83 20.35 8.80
N ASP A 401 10.68 20.52 8.15
CA ASP A 401 10.18 21.84 7.76
C ASP A 401 9.93 22.66 9.05
N ASP A 402 10.21 23.95 9.02
CA ASP A 402 9.85 24.90 10.06
C ASP A 402 9.02 26.06 9.49
N ASP A 403 8.43 26.86 10.38
CA ASP A 403 7.55 27.97 10.01
C ASP A 403 8.25 29.33 10.11
N LYS A 404 9.59 29.35 10.22
CA LYS A 404 10.35 30.57 10.55
C LYS A 404 10.12 31.68 9.55
N GLU A 405 10.12 31.34 8.27
CA GLU A 405 9.81 32.25 7.16
C GLU A 405 8.43 32.90 7.29
N TRP A 406 7.42 32.17 7.80
CA TRP A 406 6.09 32.71 8.05
C TRP A 406 6.06 33.66 9.24
N HIS A 407 6.79 33.32 10.31
CA HIS A 407 6.91 34.20 11.46
C HIS A 407 7.62 35.51 11.10
N GLU A 408 8.72 35.45 10.33
CA GLU A 408 9.47 36.63 9.92
C GLU A 408 8.67 37.53 8.98
N VAL A 409 7.99 36.97 7.98
CA VAL A 409 7.17 37.73 7.02
C VAL A 409 5.99 38.43 7.72
N ILE A 410 5.27 37.74 8.60
CA ILE A 410 4.16 38.37 9.33
C ILE A 410 4.68 39.49 10.24
N GLN A 411 5.80 39.27 10.94
CA GLN A 411 6.40 40.28 11.80
C GLN A 411 6.86 41.52 11.01
N GLN A 412 7.49 41.33 9.85
CA GLN A 412 7.92 42.43 9.00
C GLN A 412 6.72 43.22 8.45
N CYS A 413 5.69 42.54 7.95
CA CYS A 413 4.49 43.19 7.44
C CYS A 413 3.70 43.90 8.55
N ALA A 414 3.69 43.37 9.78
CA ALA A 414 3.00 43.98 10.91
C ALA A 414 3.56 45.37 11.30
N ASN A 415 4.81 45.69 10.95
CA ASN A 415 5.41 46.98 11.25
C ASN A 415 4.83 48.15 10.43
N GLY A 416 4.17 47.87 9.30
CA GLY A 416 3.60 48.91 8.43
C GLY A 416 2.25 48.58 7.79
N GLY A 417 1.72 47.37 8.02
CA GLY A 417 0.47 46.89 7.44
C GLY A 417 -0.72 47.10 8.37
N LEU A 418 -1.89 47.37 7.78
CA LEU A 418 -3.15 47.47 8.51
C LEU A 418 -3.67 46.06 8.87
N PRO A 419 -4.43 45.90 9.97
CA PRO A 419 -4.95 44.59 10.40
C PRO A 419 -5.68 43.77 9.31
N PRO A 420 -6.49 44.35 8.39
CA PRO A 420 -7.06 43.60 7.26
C PRO A 420 -6.01 43.00 6.31
N GLN A 421 -4.90 43.70 6.07
CA GLN A 421 -3.82 43.24 5.19
C GLN A 421 -3.05 42.10 5.86
N ILE A 422 -2.78 42.20 7.16
CA ILE A 422 -2.13 41.12 7.92
C ILE A 422 -3.03 39.88 7.95
N ARG A 423 -4.36 40.04 8.10
CA ARG A 423 -5.30 38.91 7.98
C ARG A 423 -5.26 38.27 6.60
N GLN A 424 -5.19 39.05 5.51
CA GLN A 424 -5.08 38.48 4.16
C GLN A 424 -3.77 37.71 3.96
N LEU A 425 -2.65 38.25 4.46
CA LEU A 425 -1.35 37.57 4.44
C LEU A 425 -1.39 36.26 5.24
N PHE A 426 -1.97 36.29 6.45
CA PHE A 426 -2.16 35.10 7.27
C PHE A 426 -3.01 34.05 6.54
N VAL A 427 -4.13 34.43 5.92
CA VAL A 427 -4.95 33.54 5.10
C VAL A 427 -4.15 32.97 3.92
N HIS A 428 -3.36 33.80 3.24
CA HIS A 428 -2.54 33.35 2.12
C HIS A 428 -1.52 32.28 2.56
N ILE A 429 -0.85 32.51 3.69
CA ILE A 429 0.13 31.57 4.27
C ILE A 429 -0.55 30.25 4.63
N ILE A 430 -1.66 30.26 5.38
CA ILE A 430 -2.27 29.00 5.84
C ILE A 430 -2.93 28.20 4.70
N VAL A 431 -3.35 28.86 3.62
CA VAL A 431 -3.99 28.20 2.47
C VAL A 431 -2.96 27.67 1.48
N ASN A 432 -1.90 28.44 1.19
CA ASN A 432 -0.97 28.14 0.10
C ASN A 432 0.40 27.63 0.58
N CYS A 433 0.74 27.85 1.86
CA CYS A 433 1.99 27.41 2.44
C CYS A 433 1.77 26.23 3.40
N LYS A 434 2.76 25.34 3.49
CA LYS A 434 2.71 24.16 4.36
C LYS A 434 3.10 24.52 5.79
N VAL A 435 2.20 25.20 6.51
CA VAL A 435 2.43 25.58 7.91
C VAL A 435 2.45 24.33 8.80
N THR A 436 3.52 24.14 9.57
CA THR A 436 3.74 22.95 10.40
C THR A 436 3.08 23.03 11.78
N ASP A 437 3.01 24.23 12.39
CA ASP A 437 2.39 24.52 13.69
C ASP A 437 1.54 25.79 13.62
N LEU A 438 0.32 25.62 13.08
CA LEU A 438 -0.64 26.71 12.92
C LEU A 438 -1.02 27.37 14.25
N LEU A 439 -1.06 26.61 15.34
CA LEU A 439 -1.42 27.14 16.65
C LEU A 439 -0.33 28.07 17.18
N HIS A 440 0.94 27.70 17.03
CA HIS A 440 2.06 28.55 17.39
C HIS A 440 2.09 29.83 16.54
N LEU A 441 1.86 29.70 15.23
CA LEU A 441 1.79 30.84 14.31
C LEU A 441 0.64 31.81 14.71
N TRP A 442 -0.56 31.28 14.99
CA TRP A 442 -1.69 32.09 15.47
C TRP A 442 -1.38 32.80 16.78
N ASN A 443 -0.95 32.05 17.79
CA ASN A 443 -0.70 32.58 19.14
C ASN A 443 0.35 33.69 19.15
N SER A 444 1.32 33.61 18.24
CA SER A 444 2.40 34.60 18.11
C SER A 444 1.94 35.90 17.45
N HIS A 445 0.96 35.85 16.54
CA HIS A 445 0.71 36.96 15.61
C HIS A 445 -0.71 37.55 15.64
N TRP A 446 -1.67 36.92 16.32
CA TRP A 446 -3.09 37.35 16.27
C TRP A 446 -3.31 38.80 16.71
N LYS A 447 -2.46 39.35 17.59
CA LYS A 447 -2.55 40.75 18.04
C LYS A 447 -2.39 41.76 16.91
N HIS A 448 -1.58 41.45 15.90
CA HIS A 448 -1.41 42.30 14.70
C HIS A 448 -2.63 42.28 13.77
N MET A 449 -3.59 41.37 14.01
CA MET A 449 -4.75 41.14 13.15
C MET A 449 -6.06 41.69 13.72
N VAL A 450 -6.06 42.35 14.88
CA VAL A 450 -7.31 42.60 15.63
C VAL A 450 -7.63 44.05 15.98
N GLU A 451 -6.72 45.00 15.77
CA GLU A 451 -6.90 46.38 16.25
C GLU A 451 -8.16 47.05 15.67
N ASP A 452 -8.56 46.70 14.45
CA ASP A 452 -9.76 47.24 13.78
C ASP A 452 -11.08 46.58 14.22
N ILE A 453 -11.04 45.46 14.95
CA ILE A 453 -12.23 44.66 15.26
C ILE A 453 -13.16 45.37 16.23
N LEU A 454 -12.61 45.97 17.29
CA LEU A 454 -13.42 46.65 18.30
C LEU A 454 -14.17 47.85 17.68
N LEU A 455 -13.46 48.65 16.88
CA LEU A 455 -14.04 49.79 16.17
C LEU A 455 -15.17 49.36 15.24
N LYS A 456 -14.95 48.31 14.42
CA LYS A 456 -15.99 47.77 13.52
C LYS A 456 -17.21 47.25 14.28
N ARG A 457 -17.01 46.65 15.45
CA ARG A 457 -18.11 46.12 16.27
C ARG A 457 -18.93 47.24 16.92
N ARG A 458 -18.29 48.30 17.41
CA ARG A 458 -18.97 49.51 17.90
C ARG A 458 -19.84 50.14 16.81
N GLN A 459 -19.30 50.29 15.61
CA GLN A 459 -20.03 50.82 14.45
C GLN A 459 -21.23 49.96 14.06
N LEU A 460 -21.07 48.63 14.03
CA LEU A 460 -22.16 47.70 13.70
C LEU A 460 -23.25 47.65 14.79
N ALA A 461 -22.86 47.73 16.06
CA ALA A 461 -23.79 47.70 17.20
C ALA A 461 -24.42 49.07 17.50
N LYS A 462 -23.89 50.15 16.90
CA LYS A 462 -24.21 51.55 17.25
C LYS A 462 -24.07 51.83 18.75
N ASP A 463 -23.05 51.24 19.36
CA ASP A 463 -22.73 51.36 20.78
C ASP A 463 -21.25 51.68 20.94
N ASP A 464 -20.94 52.94 21.25
CA ASP A 464 -19.57 53.41 21.43
C ASP A 464 -18.93 52.92 22.74
N ASN A 465 -19.74 52.47 23.69
CA ASN A 465 -19.29 51.94 24.99
C ASN A 465 -19.02 50.43 24.95
N LEU A 466 -19.26 49.76 23.82
CA LEU A 466 -18.98 48.33 23.68
C LEU A 466 -17.50 48.03 23.98
N MET A 467 -17.28 47.08 24.88
CA MET A 467 -15.98 46.53 25.22
C MET A 467 -15.99 45.03 24.96
N LEU A 468 -14.90 44.52 24.39
CA LEU A 468 -14.74 43.11 24.08
C LEU A 468 -13.60 42.52 24.89
N SER A 469 -13.84 41.34 25.48
CA SER A 469 -12.76 40.54 26.07
C SER A 469 -11.81 40.02 25.00
N GLU A 470 -10.59 39.67 25.40
CA GLU A 470 -9.56 39.11 24.51
C GLU A 470 -10.06 37.88 23.73
N LYS A 471 -10.82 37.01 24.41
CA LYS A 471 -11.47 35.85 23.79
C LYS A 471 -12.46 36.28 22.71
N GLN A 472 -13.34 37.25 23.00
CA GLN A 472 -14.31 37.74 22.02
C GLN A 472 -13.63 38.38 20.81
N VAL A 473 -12.53 39.12 21.01
CA VAL A 473 -11.73 39.70 19.93
C VAL A 473 -11.12 38.61 19.04
N GLN A 474 -10.54 37.57 19.64
CA GLN A 474 -10.02 36.41 18.90
C GLN A 474 -11.13 35.67 18.15
N PHE A 475 -12.30 35.45 18.76
CA PHE A 475 -13.45 34.84 18.09
C PHE A 475 -13.89 35.63 16.86
N TYR A 476 -13.97 36.96 16.96
CA TYR A 476 -14.31 37.79 15.82
C TYR A 476 -13.23 37.82 14.74
N ALA A 477 -11.95 37.78 15.11
CA ALA A 477 -10.86 37.65 14.14
C ALA A 477 -10.95 36.34 13.37
N LEU A 478 -11.14 35.23 14.07
CA LEU A 478 -11.31 33.91 13.45
C LEU A 478 -12.52 33.89 12.52
N ALA A 479 -13.64 34.52 12.90
CA ALA A 479 -14.80 34.64 12.03
C ALA A 479 -14.50 35.45 10.74
N VAL A 480 -13.74 36.55 10.84
CA VAL A 480 -13.31 37.35 9.68
C VAL A 480 -12.35 36.57 8.78
N LEU A 481 -11.40 35.83 9.37
CA LEU A 481 -10.48 34.97 8.63
C LEU A 481 -11.21 33.84 7.91
N LEU A 482 -12.15 33.18 8.59
CA LEU A 482 -12.99 32.13 7.99
C LEU A 482 -13.78 32.66 6.80
N ASN A 483 -14.33 33.88 6.91
CA ASN A 483 -15.01 34.51 5.78
C ASN A 483 -14.05 34.80 4.63
N ALA A 484 -12.86 35.36 4.90
CA ALA A 484 -11.86 35.65 3.87
C ALA A 484 -11.36 34.38 3.15
N ILE A 485 -11.22 33.26 3.88
CA ILE A 485 -10.90 31.94 3.32
C ILE A 485 -12.03 31.50 2.37
N ARG A 486 -13.29 31.61 2.80
CA ARG A 486 -14.47 31.24 1.99
C ARG A 486 -14.61 32.10 0.73
N THR A 487 -14.39 33.41 0.82
CA THR A 487 -14.55 34.33 -0.32
C THR A 487 -13.42 34.18 -1.34
N ASN A 488 -12.17 34.07 -0.89
CA ASN A 488 -10.99 34.16 -1.78
C ASN A 488 -10.52 32.80 -2.31
N TYR A 489 -10.92 31.68 -1.69
CA TYR A 489 -10.41 30.35 -2.02
C TYR A 489 -11.51 29.30 -2.24
N SER A 490 -12.73 29.76 -2.56
CA SER A 490 -13.93 28.94 -2.77
C SER A 490 -13.71 27.74 -3.70
N SER A 491 -12.95 27.89 -4.79
CA SER A 491 -12.65 26.81 -5.73
C SER A 491 -11.75 25.70 -5.16
N SER A 492 -10.85 26.03 -4.22
CA SER A 492 -9.94 25.07 -3.57
C SER A 492 -10.59 24.32 -2.39
N LEU A 493 -11.50 24.98 -1.66
CA LEU A 493 -12.28 24.37 -0.56
C LEU A 493 -13.47 23.53 -1.05
N LEU A 494 -14.03 23.85 -2.23
CA LEU A 494 -14.98 22.97 -2.91
C LEU A 494 -14.37 21.59 -3.24
N ALA A 495 -13.04 21.48 -3.35
CA ALA A 495 -12.37 20.20 -3.53
C ALA A 495 -12.33 19.34 -2.25
N GLN A 496 -12.54 19.94 -1.06
CA GLN A 496 -12.52 19.28 0.24
C GLN A 496 -13.89 19.27 0.95
N SER A 497 -14.97 19.68 0.29
CA SER A 497 -16.30 19.71 0.92
C SER A 497 -16.75 18.31 1.36
N THR A 498 -17.17 18.23 2.62
CA THR A 498 -17.62 17.00 3.28
C THR A 498 -19.07 17.13 3.75
N TYR A 499 -19.84 16.04 3.68
CA TYR A 499 -21.15 16.04 4.34
C TYR A 499 -21.06 16.02 5.86
N ARG A 500 -21.95 16.76 6.50
CA ARG A 500 -22.30 16.63 7.91
C ARG A 500 -23.80 16.83 8.05
N ILE A 501 -24.56 15.73 8.03
CA ILE A 501 -26.03 15.77 8.01
C ILE A 501 -26.54 15.27 9.35
N SER A 502 -27.37 16.06 10.02
CA SER A 502 -28.11 15.62 11.19
C SER A 502 -29.42 14.97 10.75
N VAL A 503 -29.66 13.73 11.17
CA VAL A 503 -30.90 13.00 10.90
C VAL A 503 -31.53 12.53 12.20
N LYS A 504 -32.86 12.44 12.20
CA LYS A 504 -33.61 11.77 13.26
C LYS A 504 -33.81 10.31 12.85
N ALA A 505 -33.36 9.37 13.67
CA ALA A 505 -33.53 7.94 13.46
C ALA A 505 -34.49 7.40 14.52
N GLU A 506 -35.47 6.59 14.12
CA GLU A 506 -36.51 6.05 15.00
C GLU A 506 -36.56 4.52 14.89
N ASP A 507 -36.71 3.83 16.02
CA ASP A 507 -37.01 2.41 16.05
C ASP A 507 -38.19 2.13 17.00
N ALA A 508 -38.54 0.86 17.19
CA ALA A 508 -39.65 0.47 18.07
C ALA A 508 -39.43 0.88 19.55
N THR A 509 -38.23 1.30 19.94
CA THR A 509 -37.86 1.68 21.31
C THR A 509 -37.73 3.19 21.52
N GLY A 510 -37.67 3.98 20.45
CA GLY A 510 -37.66 5.44 20.53
C GLY A 510 -36.92 6.13 19.40
N GLU A 511 -36.66 7.42 19.58
CA GLU A 511 -36.03 8.28 18.60
C GLU A 511 -34.67 8.80 19.08
N VAL A 512 -33.73 8.95 18.16
CA VAL A 512 -32.38 9.45 18.44
C VAL A 512 -31.86 10.35 17.33
N GLN A 513 -31.06 11.36 17.70
CA GLN A 513 -30.39 12.24 16.73
C GLN A 513 -29.01 11.67 16.34
N VAL A 514 -28.81 11.48 15.04
CA VAL A 514 -27.59 10.89 14.48
C VAL A 514 -26.95 11.86 13.48
N ILE A 515 -25.64 12.06 13.59
CA ILE A 515 -24.83 12.81 12.64
C ILE A 515 -24.18 11.84 11.65
N LEU A 516 -24.50 12.02 10.37
CA LEU A 516 -23.89 11.31 9.25
C LEU A 516 -22.73 12.12 8.66
N GLY A 517 -21.56 11.50 8.56
CA GLY A 517 -20.37 12.09 7.96
C GLY A 517 -20.29 11.89 6.44
N ASP A 518 -19.22 12.42 5.85
CA ASP A 518 -19.00 12.41 4.40
C ASP A 518 -18.94 11.01 3.80
N ARG A 519 -18.38 10.04 4.51
CA ARG A 519 -18.30 8.65 4.03
C ARG A 519 -19.69 8.01 4.02
N GLU A 520 -20.43 8.18 5.11
CA GLU A 520 -21.75 7.58 5.31
C GLU A 520 -22.73 8.09 4.25
N VAL A 521 -22.79 9.42 4.09
CA VAL A 521 -23.67 10.03 3.07
C VAL A 521 -23.27 9.60 1.66
N ARG A 522 -21.98 9.64 1.32
CA ARG A 522 -21.50 9.16 -0.01
C ARG A 522 -21.84 7.70 -0.28
N THR A 523 -21.88 6.86 0.75
CA THR A 523 -22.24 5.45 0.61
C THR A 523 -23.71 5.28 0.22
N LEU A 524 -24.58 6.18 0.67
CA LEU A 524 -26.01 6.12 0.43
C LEU A 524 -26.44 6.80 -0.88
N ILE A 525 -25.92 8.00 -1.16
CA ILE A 525 -26.35 8.79 -2.34
C ILE A 525 -25.39 8.70 -3.53
N LEU A 526 -24.19 8.13 -3.35
CA LEU A 526 -23.14 7.97 -4.37
C LEU A 526 -22.70 9.29 -5.06
N LYS A 527 -23.02 10.44 -4.46
CA LYS A 527 -22.58 11.77 -4.89
C LYS A 527 -21.66 12.39 -3.86
N ARG A 528 -20.71 13.22 -4.32
CA ARG A 528 -19.82 14.02 -3.44
C ARG A 528 -20.50 15.34 -3.07
N ALA A 529 -20.19 15.88 -1.89
CA ALA A 529 -20.77 17.14 -1.41
C ALA A 529 -20.57 18.29 -2.40
N ARG A 530 -19.40 18.33 -3.06
CA ARG A 530 -19.10 19.26 -4.15
C ARG A 530 -20.13 19.24 -5.29
N GLN A 531 -20.49 18.05 -5.78
CA GLN A 531 -21.41 17.91 -6.91
C GLN A 531 -22.80 18.45 -6.55
N LEU A 532 -23.22 18.24 -5.31
CA LEU A 532 -24.50 18.74 -4.81
C LEU A 532 -24.53 20.26 -4.62
N LEU A 533 -23.43 20.84 -4.15
CA LEU A 533 -23.26 22.28 -4.02
C LEU A 533 -23.22 22.99 -5.38
N GLU A 534 -22.57 22.39 -6.38
CA GLU A 534 -22.55 22.90 -7.76
C GLU A 534 -23.94 22.82 -8.42
N GLU A 535 -24.70 21.76 -8.17
CA GLU A 535 -26.03 21.55 -8.74
C GLU A 535 -27.12 22.45 -8.11
N HIS A 536 -26.96 22.90 -6.85
CA HIS A 536 -28.00 23.61 -6.07
C HIS A 536 -27.54 24.99 -5.57
N ALA A 537 -26.52 25.59 -6.18
CA ALA A 537 -26.04 26.93 -5.83
C ALA A 537 -27.17 27.97 -6.01
N GLY A 538 -27.77 28.40 -4.89
CA GLY A 538 -28.77 29.48 -4.88
C GLY A 538 -30.23 29.05 -4.65
N SER A 539 -30.54 27.76 -4.55
CA SER A 539 -31.86 27.30 -4.08
C SER A 539 -31.81 27.08 -2.57
N GLY A 540 -32.62 27.79 -1.79
CA GLY A 540 -32.77 27.56 -0.34
C GLY A 540 -33.49 26.24 0.01
N ASP A 541 -33.60 25.32 -0.94
CA ASP A 541 -34.43 24.13 -0.88
C ASP A 541 -33.56 22.85 -0.86
N MET A 542 -33.98 21.84 -0.10
CA MET A 542 -33.15 20.65 0.15
C MET A 542 -33.03 19.78 -1.11
N PRO A 543 -31.80 19.35 -1.50
CA PRO A 543 -31.60 18.54 -2.69
C PRO A 543 -32.41 17.24 -2.70
N GLN A 544 -33.07 16.95 -3.83
CA GLN A 544 -34.00 15.81 -3.93
C GLN A 544 -33.34 14.45 -3.60
N CYS A 545 -32.06 14.27 -3.94
CA CYS A 545 -31.35 13.03 -3.62
C CYS A 545 -31.14 12.82 -2.12
N LEU A 546 -31.02 13.90 -1.32
CA LEU A 546 -30.96 13.80 0.14
C LEU A 546 -32.34 13.51 0.74
N LYS A 547 -33.41 14.04 0.14
CA LYS A 547 -34.79 13.70 0.53
C LYS A 547 -35.08 12.20 0.39
N THR A 548 -34.41 11.50 -0.55
CA THR A 548 -34.55 10.03 -0.70
C THR A 548 -33.97 9.21 0.45
N LEU A 549 -33.24 9.84 1.38
CA LEU A 549 -32.72 9.16 2.57
C LEU A 549 -33.81 8.94 3.63
N ALA A 550 -34.80 9.82 3.68
CA ALA A 550 -35.93 9.70 4.60
C ALA A 550 -36.85 8.53 4.20
N GLY A 551 -37.49 7.91 5.20
CA GLY A 551 -38.49 6.85 5.01
C GLY A 551 -37.91 5.49 4.63
N LYS A 552 -36.63 5.22 4.90
CA LYS A 552 -35.95 3.96 4.59
C LYS A 552 -35.27 3.36 5.81
N ASP A 553 -35.11 2.04 5.77
CA ASP A 553 -34.47 1.28 6.83
C ASP A 553 -32.96 1.15 6.61
N TYR A 554 -32.20 1.52 7.64
CA TYR A 554 -30.75 1.42 7.64
C TYR A 554 -30.23 0.66 8.86
N SER A 555 -29.13 -0.06 8.67
CA SER A 555 -28.29 -0.52 9.78
C SER A 555 -27.19 0.50 10.02
N VAL A 556 -27.14 1.06 11.24
CA VAL A 556 -26.23 2.14 11.62
C VAL A 556 -25.34 1.69 12.78
N VAL A 557 -24.04 1.94 12.68
CA VAL A 557 -23.10 1.72 13.79
C VAL A 557 -22.81 3.05 14.47
N LEU A 558 -23.33 3.24 15.67
CA LEU A 558 -23.17 4.49 16.44
C LEU A 558 -21.88 4.49 17.25
N ASN A 559 -21.20 5.64 17.27
CA ASN A 559 -20.06 5.88 18.14
C ASN A 559 -20.52 6.65 19.39
N ILE A 560 -20.46 5.99 20.54
CA ILE A 560 -20.88 6.53 21.84
C ILE A 560 -19.63 7.01 22.57
N LYS A 561 -19.55 8.30 22.88
CA LYS A 561 -18.43 8.89 23.64
C LYS A 561 -18.81 9.06 25.10
N GLU A 562 -17.81 9.21 25.96
CA GLU A 562 -17.97 9.43 27.41
C GLU A 562 -18.88 10.64 27.73
N MET A 563 -18.87 11.68 26.89
CA MET A 563 -19.77 12.83 27.00
C MET A 563 -21.25 12.48 26.76
N ASN A 564 -21.55 11.48 25.92
CA ASN A 564 -22.92 11.01 25.68
C ASN A 564 -23.48 10.31 26.93
N ILE A 565 -22.60 9.70 27.72
CA ILE A 565 -22.95 8.95 28.94
C ILE A 565 -23.00 9.88 30.16
N SER A 566 -22.02 10.79 30.31
CA SER A 566 -21.85 11.62 31.50
C SER A 566 -22.66 12.92 31.53
N LYS A 567 -23.12 13.42 30.37
CA LYS A 567 -23.80 14.73 30.25
C LYS A 567 -25.18 14.66 29.58
N SER A 568 -25.77 13.47 29.48
CA SER A 568 -27.09 13.25 28.85
C SER A 568 -27.22 13.87 27.46
N PHE A 569 -26.13 13.83 26.67
CA PHE A 569 -26.10 14.43 25.34
C PHE A 569 -26.54 13.38 24.31
N HIS A 570 -27.77 13.48 23.82
CA HIS A 570 -28.42 12.46 22.96
C HIS A 570 -28.17 12.65 21.46
N VAL A 571 -26.95 13.09 21.09
CA VAL A 571 -26.51 13.22 19.69
C VAL A 571 -25.33 12.29 19.42
N TYR A 572 -25.49 11.37 18.48
CA TYR A 572 -24.52 10.30 18.21
C TYR A 572 -23.93 10.41 16.81
N TRP A 573 -22.68 10.00 16.64
CA TRP A 573 -22.04 9.96 15.32
C TRP A 573 -22.17 8.57 14.71
N ALA A 574 -22.59 8.49 13.44
CA ALA A 574 -22.50 7.25 12.69
C ALA A 574 -21.04 6.99 12.28
N SER A 575 -20.56 5.78 12.55
CA SER A 575 -19.24 5.29 12.10
C SER A 575 -19.34 4.40 10.86
N ASN A 576 -20.54 3.90 10.57
CA ASN A 576 -20.88 3.15 9.37
C ASN A 576 -22.40 3.13 9.16
N ILE A 577 -22.84 3.01 7.91
CA ILE A 577 -24.25 2.90 7.53
C ILE A 577 -24.41 2.05 6.26
N CYS A 578 -25.44 1.21 6.20
CA CYS A 578 -25.77 0.43 5.00
C CYS A 578 -27.27 0.24 4.81
N ASN A 579 -27.68 0.00 3.55
CA ASN A 579 -29.04 -0.39 3.20
C ASN A 579 -29.25 -1.86 3.57
N GLY A 580 -30.19 -2.14 4.47
CA GLY A 580 -30.52 -3.51 4.86
C GLY A 580 -29.48 -4.21 5.74
N PHE A 581 -29.86 -5.39 6.24
CA PHE A 581 -29.17 -6.17 7.27
C PHE A 581 -27.84 -6.76 6.77
N ILE A 582 -26.75 -6.57 7.52
CA ILE A 582 -25.49 -7.32 7.33
C ILE A 582 -25.48 -8.52 8.28
N ARG A 583 -25.66 -9.74 7.75
CA ARG A 583 -25.14 -10.95 8.42
C ARG A 583 -23.64 -11.03 8.13
N TRP A 584 -22.82 -10.76 9.14
CA TRP A 584 -21.38 -11.00 9.05
C TRP A 584 -21.12 -12.50 8.87
N GLY A 585 -20.72 -12.92 7.66
CA GLY A 585 -20.37 -14.33 7.38
C GLY A 585 -20.31 -14.74 5.91
N GLU A 586 -21.05 -14.11 5.00
CA GLU A 586 -21.09 -14.56 3.59
C GLU A 586 -20.43 -13.58 2.62
N LYS A 587 -19.43 -14.08 1.89
CA LYS A 587 -18.86 -13.42 0.72
C LYS A 587 -19.91 -13.39 -0.39
N ASN A 588 -20.15 -12.21 -0.95
CA ASN A 588 -20.89 -11.94 -2.18
C ASN A 588 -20.88 -13.12 -3.18
N ARG A 589 -22.00 -13.84 -3.24
CA ARG A 589 -22.43 -14.59 -4.43
C ARG A 589 -23.73 -13.96 -4.90
N THR A 590 -23.65 -13.27 -6.02
CA THR A 590 -24.81 -12.99 -6.88
C THR A 590 -25.23 -14.29 -7.55
N VAL A 591 -26.43 -14.80 -7.27
CA VAL A 591 -27.23 -15.62 -8.19
C VAL A 591 -28.71 -15.28 -7.95
N ASP A 592 -29.42 -15.26 -9.08
CA ASP A 592 -30.80 -14.86 -9.33
C ASP A 592 -31.91 -15.58 -8.53
N GLN A 593 -33.12 -15.03 -8.69
CA GLN A 593 -34.43 -15.28 -8.06
C GLN A 593 -34.91 -16.75 -8.02
N GLU A 594 -35.67 -17.13 -6.97
CA GLU A 594 -37.12 -17.47 -7.01
C GLU A 594 -37.65 -18.03 -5.65
N ASN A 595 -38.84 -17.55 -5.23
CA ASN A 595 -39.97 -18.17 -4.47
C ASN A 595 -39.66 -19.18 -3.32
N THR A 596 -40.19 -19.13 -2.07
CA THR A 596 -41.60 -19.18 -1.61
C THR A 596 -41.72 -19.19 -0.05
N THR A 597 -42.82 -18.64 0.47
CA THR A 597 -43.64 -18.99 1.68
C THR A 597 -43.09 -19.00 3.13
N SER A 598 -43.63 -18.05 3.91
CA SER A 598 -44.15 -18.06 5.31
C SER A 598 -44.11 -19.33 6.18
N THR A 599 -43.69 -19.20 7.46
CA THR A 599 -44.56 -19.16 8.68
C THR A 599 -43.78 -18.87 9.98
N GLN A 600 -44.53 -18.45 11.00
CA GLN A 600 -44.18 -17.80 12.27
C GLN A 600 -43.69 -18.72 13.41
N ASN A 601 -42.90 -18.16 14.35
CA ASN A 601 -43.20 -17.98 15.80
C ASN A 601 -41.98 -18.06 16.74
N GLN A 602 -42.01 -17.17 17.74
CA GLN A 602 -41.07 -16.87 18.85
C GLN A 602 -41.23 -17.83 20.06
N PRO A 603 -40.71 -17.53 21.29
CA PRO A 603 -39.32 -17.31 21.76
C PRO A 603 -38.98 -18.15 23.03
N THR A 604 -37.73 -18.09 23.54
CA THR A 604 -37.42 -17.97 24.99
C THR A 604 -35.92 -17.78 25.29
N THR A 605 -35.62 -16.66 25.98
CA THR A 605 -34.66 -16.37 27.10
C THR A 605 -33.58 -17.40 27.50
N SER A 606 -32.39 -17.10 28.03
CA SER A 606 -31.57 -15.92 28.40
C SER A 606 -30.17 -16.48 28.78
N THR A 607 -29.02 -15.84 28.54
CA THR A 607 -28.30 -14.98 29.50
C THR A 607 -26.94 -14.53 28.93
N ASN A 608 -26.49 -13.37 29.41
CA ASN A 608 -25.48 -12.45 28.88
C ASN A 608 -24.00 -12.89 28.96
N THR A 609 -23.16 -12.40 28.02
CA THR A 609 -22.24 -11.26 28.27
C THR A 609 -21.48 -10.84 26.98
N GLY A 610 -21.54 -9.54 26.64
CA GLY A 610 -20.71 -8.88 25.62
C GLY A 610 -21.41 -8.46 24.31
N GLN A 611 -22.49 -7.66 24.35
CA GLN A 611 -23.23 -7.25 23.16
C GLN A 611 -22.68 -5.98 22.47
N THR A 612 -22.35 -6.10 21.19
CA THR A 612 -22.46 -5.03 20.20
C THR A 612 -23.92 -5.04 19.73
N THR A 613 -24.71 -4.03 20.07
CA THR A 613 -26.12 -3.95 19.69
C THR A 613 -26.26 -3.46 18.25
N THR A 614 -26.99 -4.21 17.43
CA THR A 614 -27.44 -3.82 16.09
C THR A 614 -28.95 -3.68 16.17
N SER A 615 -29.50 -2.48 15.94
CA SER A 615 -30.94 -2.22 15.86
C SER A 615 -31.29 -1.56 14.52
N THR A 616 -32.48 -1.88 14.03
CA THR A 616 -33.10 -1.39 12.79
C THR A 616 -33.83 -0.07 13.04
N TYR A 617 -33.52 0.96 12.27
CA TYR A 617 -34.18 2.26 12.34
C TYR A 617 -34.99 2.54 11.06
N THR A 618 -36.26 2.89 11.21
CA THR A 618 -37.05 3.66 10.25
C THR A 618 -36.72 5.15 10.45
N GLY A 619 -37.04 6.04 9.51
CA GLY A 619 -36.73 7.47 9.69
C GLY A 619 -37.78 8.38 9.08
N GLN A 620 -38.51 9.12 9.91
CA GLN A 620 -39.25 10.31 9.49
C GLN A 620 -38.56 11.60 9.97
N GLY A 621 -38.28 12.49 9.01
CA GLY A 621 -37.94 13.90 9.25
C GLY A 621 -36.44 14.24 9.33
N ILE A 622 -35.98 15.13 8.45
CA ILE A 622 -34.67 15.81 8.52
C ILE A 622 -34.96 17.25 8.93
N SER A 623 -34.52 17.67 10.12
CA SER A 623 -34.88 18.99 10.65
C SER A 623 -33.85 20.09 10.41
N ASP A 624 -32.56 19.80 10.20
CA ASP A 624 -31.55 20.87 9.99
C ASP A 624 -30.32 20.41 9.19
N LEU A 625 -29.86 21.27 8.26
CA LEU A 625 -28.72 21.05 7.38
C LEU A 625 -27.65 22.13 7.65
N ASP A 626 -26.50 21.77 8.21
CA ASP A 626 -25.39 22.71 8.41
C ASP A 626 -24.15 22.24 7.62
N LEU A 627 -23.89 22.95 6.52
CA LEU A 627 -22.76 22.69 5.63
C LEU A 627 -21.51 23.38 6.20
N ALA A 628 -20.80 22.69 7.08
CA ALA A 628 -19.53 23.19 7.61
C ALA A 628 -18.34 22.84 6.68
N SER A 629 -17.61 23.87 6.22
CA SER A 629 -16.23 23.74 5.73
C SER A 629 -15.29 23.49 6.91
N THR A 630 -14.34 22.57 6.77
CA THR A 630 -13.19 22.47 7.71
C THR A 630 -12.19 23.56 7.41
#